data_AF-A0A7G9NZZ9-F1
#
_entry.id   AF-A0A7G9NZZ9-F1
#
_cell.length_a   1.000
_cell.length_b   1.000
_cell.length_c   1.000
_cell.angle_alpha   90.00
_cell.angle_beta   90.00
_cell.angle_gamma   90.00
#
_symmetry.space_group_name_H-M   'P 1'
#
loop_
_entity.id
_entity.type
_entity.pdbx_description
1 polymer ?
#
loop_
_entity_poly.entity_id
_entity_poly.type
_entity_poly.pdbx_seq_one_letter_code
_entity_poly.pdbx_strand_id
1 'polypeptide(L)'
;MLRDAWLYGLALAVLAAGGVGRDVRADPPKAEPTAVSTAWLDDVPPMSFHVVKSAHFRLLIDADAMQANVKTITHVLEVTHDDFFTAFPTDRFDHQALAGPAMWVCFQAPKRFDRYARLADRRDMSHLRGYYSARTNRVALLLDDQPVATTAHSSRTTGSQRDDQPVTLEPRRIDRRISHEAAHQLAFNSRLYRRGVMYPLWAGEGLATNFERITTGPLGPMYDNPDRHARLVQVVRGGRLMRLHRFASMVRLPENHDAVVDCYAQAWGLFRFLYLHYPKQLSAYLAAAANTEPGWRATGELRSAFIDAFGPIGPLDAAFTRWADNLADSD
;
A
#
# COMPACT_ATOMS: atom_id res chain seq x y z
N MET A 1 32.38 -13.44 2.86
CA MET A 1 31.76 -12.12 3.12
C MET A 1 30.39 -12.10 2.46
N LEU A 2 29.34 -12.53 3.17
CA LEU A 2 27.96 -12.55 2.68
C LEU A 2 27.03 -12.14 3.82
N ARG A 3 26.85 -10.83 3.97
CA ARG A 3 25.73 -10.17 4.63
C ARG A 3 25.13 -9.23 3.56
N ASP A 4 23.84 -8.92 3.68
CA ASP A 4 23.06 -8.02 2.81
C ASP A 4 22.25 -8.68 1.67
N ALA A 5 21.38 -9.63 2.04
CA ALA A 5 20.26 -10.13 1.22
C ALA A 5 18.92 -10.02 1.97
N TRP A 6 18.65 -8.83 2.50
CA TRP A 6 17.40 -8.49 3.19
C TRP A 6 16.49 -7.64 2.29
N LEU A 7 15.20 -8.00 2.26
CA LEU A 7 14.05 -7.23 1.72
C LEU A 7 13.78 -7.33 0.20
N TYR A 8 13.18 -8.45 -0.21
CA TYR A 8 12.09 -8.43 -1.20
C TYR A 8 10.76 -8.68 -0.46
N GLY A 9 9.85 -7.71 -0.58
CA GLY A 9 8.66 -7.53 0.26
C GLY A 9 8.44 -6.03 0.45
N LEU A 10 7.25 -5.54 0.12
CA LEU A 10 6.95 -4.11 0.12
C LEU A 10 7.16 -3.47 1.52
N ALA A 11 7.49 -2.19 1.47
CA ALA A 11 7.69 -1.24 2.55
C ALA A 11 7.55 -1.72 4.02
N LEU A 12 8.69 -1.94 4.70
CA LEU A 12 8.87 -1.55 6.12
C LEU A 12 10.35 -1.56 6.53
N ALA A 13 10.89 -0.38 6.85
CA ALA A 13 11.85 -0.19 7.94
C ALA A 13 11.84 1.29 8.38
N VAL A 14 11.97 1.52 9.67
CA VAL A 14 12.05 2.84 10.29
C VAL A 14 13.43 3.03 10.92
N LEU A 15 13.91 4.27 10.91
CA LEU A 15 14.91 4.80 11.83
C LEU A 15 14.33 6.08 12.45
N ALA A 16 14.58 6.35 13.73
CA ALA A 16 13.79 7.27 14.54
C ALA A 16 14.49 8.60 14.93
N ALA A 17 13.72 9.72 14.88
CA ALA A 17 13.88 11.01 15.58
C ALA A 17 12.64 11.91 15.29
N GLY A 18 12.30 12.99 16.02
CA GLY A 18 12.78 13.41 17.36
C GLY A 18 12.65 14.91 17.71
N GLY A 19 11.44 15.51 17.77
CA GLY A 19 11.26 16.91 18.23
C GLY A 19 9.85 17.52 17.99
N VAL A 20 9.41 18.48 18.83
CA VAL A 20 8.02 19.03 18.87
C VAL A 20 8.00 20.57 19.02
N GLY A 21 7.01 21.26 18.44
CA GLY A 21 6.67 22.69 18.64
C GLY A 21 5.21 23.01 18.28
N ARG A 22 4.59 24.05 18.89
CA ARG A 22 3.12 24.27 18.95
C ARG A 22 2.55 25.43 18.10
N ASP A 23 1.27 25.25 17.71
CA ASP A 23 0.12 26.16 17.46
C ASP A 23 0.27 27.69 17.25
N VAL A 24 -0.45 28.22 16.23
CA VAL A 24 -1.38 29.39 16.29
C VAL A 24 -2.47 29.25 15.17
N ARG A 25 -3.71 29.75 15.40
CA ARG A 25 -4.86 29.78 14.44
C ARG A 25 -5.01 31.14 13.72
N ALA A 26 -5.55 31.15 12.49
CA ALA A 26 -6.35 32.25 11.90
C ALA A 26 -7.07 31.84 10.58
N ASP A 27 -8.06 32.66 10.15
CA ASP A 27 -9.09 32.41 9.11
C ASP A 27 -8.64 32.38 7.62
N PRO A 28 -9.49 31.90 6.67
CA PRO A 28 -9.05 31.49 5.32
C PRO A 28 -9.16 32.57 4.22
N PRO A 29 -8.16 32.66 3.32
CA PRO A 29 -8.31 33.35 2.04
C PRO A 29 -7.88 32.54 0.80
N LYS A 30 -8.12 33.16 -0.37
CA LYS A 30 -8.10 32.61 -1.74
C LYS A 30 -6.75 32.02 -2.20
N ALA A 31 -6.83 31.22 -3.27
CA ALA A 31 -5.70 30.57 -3.89
C ALA A 31 -4.75 31.54 -4.62
N GLU A 32 -3.59 31.78 -4.03
CA GLU A 32 -2.39 32.32 -4.67
C GLU A 32 -1.19 31.39 -4.43
N PRO A 33 -0.15 31.41 -5.30
CA PRO A 33 1.03 30.56 -5.19
C PRO A 33 1.94 31.02 -4.03
N THR A 34 1.50 30.74 -2.80
CA THR A 34 2.27 31.00 -1.58
C THR A 34 3.57 30.19 -1.60
N ALA A 35 4.69 30.87 -1.33
CA ALA A 35 5.97 30.22 -1.03
C ALA A 35 5.84 29.39 0.25
N VAL A 36 5.50 28.12 0.08
CA VAL A 36 5.48 27.12 1.15
C VAL A 36 6.91 26.92 1.62
N SER A 37 7.16 26.99 2.93
CA SER A 37 8.49 26.71 3.50
C SER A 37 8.99 25.35 2.99
N THR A 38 10.12 25.36 2.30
CA THR A 38 10.72 24.15 1.72
C THR A 38 11.67 23.45 2.70
N ALA A 39 11.70 23.81 3.99
CA ALA A 39 12.63 23.24 4.96
C ALA A 39 12.43 21.73 5.24
N TRP A 40 11.29 21.15 4.84
CA TRP A 40 11.09 19.70 4.83
C TRP A 40 11.45 19.04 3.49
N LEU A 41 11.87 19.83 2.50
CA LEU A 41 12.49 19.39 1.26
C LEU A 41 14.01 19.28 1.37
N ASP A 42 14.63 19.50 2.54
CA ASP A 42 16.07 19.38 2.72
C ASP A 42 16.60 17.97 2.34
N ASP A 43 15.79 16.92 2.61
CA ASP A 43 16.04 15.54 2.17
C ASP A 43 15.58 15.25 0.72
N VAL A 44 14.84 16.16 0.09
CA VAL A 44 14.35 16.02 -1.28
C VAL A 44 15.35 16.68 -2.22
N PRO A 45 15.85 15.97 -3.26
CA PRO A 45 16.89 16.54 -4.10
C PRO A 45 16.41 17.82 -4.78
N PRO A 46 17.25 18.86 -4.94
CA PRO A 46 16.86 20.13 -5.57
C PRO A 46 16.37 19.86 -6.98
N MET A 47 15.05 20.02 -7.15
CA MET A 47 14.28 19.69 -8.34
C MET A 47 13.06 20.61 -8.36
N SER A 48 12.70 21.10 -9.54
CA SER A 48 11.48 21.89 -9.73
C SER A 48 10.26 21.01 -9.53
N PHE A 49 9.46 21.32 -8.51
CA PHE A 49 8.19 20.66 -8.21
C PHE A 49 7.04 21.67 -8.24
N HIS A 50 5.93 21.29 -8.86
CA HIS A 50 4.64 21.94 -8.65
C HIS A 50 3.99 21.39 -7.39
N VAL A 51 3.56 22.28 -6.49
CA VAL A 51 2.86 21.89 -5.26
C VAL A 51 1.36 21.93 -5.49
N VAL A 52 0.72 20.77 -5.38
CA VAL A 52 -0.74 20.62 -5.45
C VAL A 52 -1.26 20.26 -4.06
N LYS A 53 -2.38 20.85 -3.68
CA LYS A 53 -2.98 20.74 -2.35
C LYS A 53 -4.42 20.27 -2.49
N SER A 54 -4.86 19.42 -1.58
CA SER A 54 -6.26 19.03 -1.39
C SER A 54 -6.62 19.12 0.10
N ALA A 55 -7.72 18.53 0.53
CA ALA A 55 -8.14 18.58 1.93
C ALA A 55 -7.16 17.77 2.81
N HIS A 56 -6.85 16.55 2.40
CA HIS A 56 -6.09 15.59 3.19
C HIS A 56 -4.70 15.28 2.63
N PHE A 57 -4.33 15.81 1.46
CA PHE A 57 -3.06 15.50 0.79
C PHE A 57 -2.31 16.72 0.27
N ARG A 58 -0.98 16.58 0.13
CA ARG A 58 -0.12 17.49 -0.63
C ARG A 58 0.81 16.72 -1.54
N LEU A 59 0.75 17.04 -2.83
CA LEU A 59 1.50 16.39 -3.88
C LEU A 59 2.62 17.34 -4.34
N LEU A 60 3.85 16.84 -4.34
CA LEU A 60 5.01 17.44 -4.98
C LEU A 60 5.16 16.77 -6.34
N ILE A 61 4.83 17.50 -7.41
CA ILE A 61 4.69 16.93 -8.74
C ILE A 61 5.83 17.43 -9.62
N ASP A 62 6.59 16.49 -10.18
CA ASP A 62 7.70 16.76 -11.09
C ASP A 62 7.23 17.66 -12.25
N ALA A 63 7.98 18.71 -12.58
CA ALA A 63 7.47 19.84 -13.37
C ALA A 63 6.97 19.47 -14.78
N ASP A 64 7.45 18.36 -15.34
CA ASP A 64 7.08 17.88 -16.68
C ASP A 64 5.69 17.17 -16.71
N ALA A 65 5.12 16.84 -15.55
CA ALA A 65 3.93 16.00 -15.45
C ALA A 65 2.64 16.69 -15.95
N MET A 66 1.86 15.97 -16.76
CA MET A 66 0.62 16.48 -17.34
C MET A 66 -0.46 16.79 -16.28
N GLN A 67 -1.08 17.98 -16.39
CA GLN A 67 -2.14 18.44 -15.47
C GLN A 67 -3.36 17.50 -15.37
N ALA A 68 -3.63 16.68 -16.38
CA ALA A 68 -4.71 15.70 -16.34
C ALA A 68 -4.48 14.64 -15.24
N ASN A 69 -3.26 14.11 -15.15
CA ASN A 69 -2.89 13.09 -14.15
C ASN A 69 -3.06 13.62 -12.73
N VAL A 70 -2.68 14.89 -12.51
CA VAL A 70 -2.79 15.59 -11.22
C VAL A 70 -4.20 15.55 -10.65
N LYS A 71 -5.22 15.84 -11.48
CA LYS A 71 -6.62 15.88 -11.04
C LYS A 71 -7.12 14.49 -10.68
N THR A 72 -6.81 13.48 -11.50
CA THR A 72 -7.16 12.08 -11.25
C THR A 72 -6.53 11.57 -9.95
N ILE A 73 -5.22 11.75 -9.76
CA ILE A 73 -4.53 11.33 -8.53
C ILE A 73 -5.18 11.97 -7.30
N THR A 74 -5.37 13.29 -7.33
CA THR A 74 -5.95 14.02 -6.20
C THR A 74 -7.37 13.53 -5.87
N HIS A 75 -8.20 13.25 -6.88
CA HIS A 75 -9.53 12.68 -6.68
C HIS A 75 -9.50 11.27 -6.07
N VAL A 76 -8.65 10.37 -6.58
CA VAL A 76 -8.52 9.00 -6.06
C VAL A 76 -8.02 9.00 -4.62
N LEU A 77 -7.11 9.89 -4.26
CA LEU A 77 -6.62 10.05 -2.89
C LEU A 77 -7.72 10.45 -1.91
N GLU A 78 -8.52 11.47 -2.25
CA GLU A 78 -9.61 11.93 -1.38
C GLU A 78 -10.73 10.89 -1.26
N VAL A 79 -11.11 10.20 -2.35
CA VAL A 79 -12.07 9.08 -2.28
C VAL A 79 -11.52 7.94 -1.40
N THR A 80 -10.25 7.58 -1.55
CA THR A 80 -9.64 6.54 -0.72
C THR A 80 -9.57 6.93 0.76
N HIS A 81 -9.38 8.22 1.06
CA HIS A 81 -9.44 8.73 2.43
C HIS A 81 -10.82 8.54 3.06
N ASP A 82 -11.87 8.99 2.36
CA ASP A 82 -13.23 8.96 2.89
C ASP A 82 -13.75 7.52 3.04
N ASP A 83 -13.46 6.65 2.06
CA ASP A 83 -13.77 5.22 2.16
C ASP A 83 -12.97 4.52 3.28
N PHE A 84 -11.70 4.88 3.50
CA PHE A 84 -10.88 4.32 4.58
C PHE A 84 -11.46 4.62 5.95
N PHE A 85 -11.82 5.88 6.24
CA PHE A 85 -12.41 6.26 7.51
C PHE A 85 -13.88 5.80 7.67
N THR A 86 -14.58 5.54 6.56
CA THR A 86 -15.88 4.85 6.57
C THR A 86 -15.74 3.36 6.91
N ALA A 87 -14.72 2.69 6.39
CA ALA A 87 -14.44 1.28 6.65
C ALA A 87 -13.83 1.03 8.05
N PHE A 88 -13.15 2.01 8.64
CA PHE A 88 -12.65 1.94 10.01
C PHE A 88 -13.28 3.07 10.85
N PRO A 89 -14.48 2.87 11.42
CA PRO A 89 -15.08 3.85 12.33
C PRO A 89 -14.47 3.76 13.74
N THR A 90 -14.38 4.90 14.43
CA THR A 90 -13.68 5.06 15.73
C THR A 90 -14.38 4.38 16.93
N ASP A 91 -15.64 4.00 16.79
CA ASP A 91 -16.38 3.22 17.79
C ASP A 91 -16.01 1.72 17.77
N ARG A 92 -15.40 1.27 16.67
CA ARG A 92 -15.01 -0.13 16.43
C ARG A 92 -13.50 -0.34 16.36
N PHE A 93 -12.73 0.64 15.90
CA PHE A 93 -11.28 0.56 15.72
C PHE A 93 -10.56 1.72 16.43
N ASP A 94 -9.43 1.41 17.09
CA ASP A 94 -8.58 2.42 17.72
C ASP A 94 -7.70 3.12 16.67
N HIS A 95 -8.14 4.31 16.26
CA HIS A 95 -7.42 5.19 15.34
C HIS A 95 -7.88 6.64 15.55
N GLN A 96 -7.20 7.57 14.88
CA GLN A 96 -7.44 9.01 14.93
C GLN A 96 -7.46 9.62 13.53
N ALA A 97 -8.00 10.83 13.42
CA ALA A 97 -7.85 11.66 12.22
C ALA A 97 -6.37 11.97 11.91
N LEU A 98 -6.10 12.32 10.65
CA LEU A 98 -4.78 12.73 10.21
C LEU A 98 -4.34 14.03 10.92
N ALA A 99 -3.13 14.05 11.48
CA ALA A 99 -2.57 15.23 12.15
C ALA A 99 -2.22 16.40 11.21
N GLY A 100 -2.30 16.17 9.90
CA GLY A 100 -1.96 17.11 8.84
C GLY A 100 -2.01 16.41 7.48
N PRO A 101 -1.87 17.15 6.37
CA PRO A 101 -2.02 16.56 5.05
C PRO A 101 -0.89 15.59 4.72
N ALA A 102 -1.26 14.45 4.16
CA ALA A 102 -0.35 13.37 3.81
C ALA A 102 0.46 13.71 2.55
N MET A 103 1.78 13.48 2.61
CA MET A 103 2.72 13.94 1.59
C MET A 103 2.96 12.89 0.50
N TRP A 104 2.88 13.31 -0.76
CA TRP A 104 3.13 12.52 -1.96
C TRP A 104 4.19 13.19 -2.83
N VAL A 105 5.06 12.40 -3.46
CA VAL A 105 6.08 12.87 -4.41
C VAL A 105 5.91 12.10 -5.71
N CYS A 106 5.45 12.80 -6.75
CA CYS A 106 5.03 12.22 -8.02
C CYS A 106 6.06 12.54 -9.11
N PHE A 107 6.59 11.50 -9.74
CA PHE A 107 7.64 11.57 -10.76
C PHE A 107 7.11 11.10 -12.11
N GLN A 108 7.54 11.73 -13.20
CA GLN A 108 7.30 11.20 -14.54
C GLN A 108 8.45 10.32 -15.02
N ALA A 109 9.70 10.70 -14.70
CA ALA A 109 10.89 9.98 -15.14
C ALA A 109 11.33 8.93 -14.10
N PRO A 110 11.49 7.63 -14.47
CA PRO A 110 11.98 6.59 -13.56
C PRO A 110 13.30 6.95 -12.87
N LYS A 111 14.25 7.54 -13.63
CA LYS A 111 15.55 7.98 -13.08
C LYS A 111 15.44 8.99 -11.92
N ARG A 112 14.38 9.82 -11.89
CA ARG A 112 14.14 10.81 -10.82
C ARG A 112 13.50 10.14 -9.59
N PHE A 113 12.56 9.23 -9.82
CA PHE A 113 12.01 8.34 -8.79
C PHE A 113 13.11 7.51 -8.10
N ASP A 114 13.97 6.84 -8.87
CA ASP A 114 15.07 6.03 -8.32
C ASP A 114 16.08 6.87 -7.52
N ARG A 115 16.39 8.08 -8.01
CA ARG A 115 17.30 9.02 -7.34
C ARG A 115 16.69 9.51 -6.02
N TYR A 116 15.40 9.79 -6.00
CA TYR A 116 14.68 10.12 -4.77
C TYR A 116 14.74 8.96 -3.78
N ALA A 117 14.41 7.74 -4.19
CA ALA A 117 14.41 6.56 -3.33
C ALA A 117 15.79 6.28 -2.69
N ARG A 118 16.87 6.43 -3.48
CA ARG A 118 18.24 6.25 -2.97
C ARG A 118 18.67 7.34 -1.98
N LEU A 119 18.14 8.57 -2.10
CA LEU A 119 18.53 9.69 -1.22
C LEU A 119 17.64 9.78 0.03
N ALA A 120 16.32 9.81 -0.13
CA ALA A 120 15.35 9.96 0.96
C ALA A 120 15.22 8.68 1.80
N ASP A 121 15.15 7.52 1.15
CA ASP A 121 14.83 6.23 1.78
C ASP A 121 16.04 5.29 1.92
N ARG A 122 17.19 5.65 1.32
CA ARG A 122 18.45 4.89 1.33
C ARG A 122 18.29 3.46 0.78
N ARG A 123 17.45 3.30 -0.24
CA ARG A 123 17.13 2.01 -0.88
C ARG A 123 17.11 2.14 -2.40
N ASP A 124 17.39 1.04 -3.10
CA ASP A 124 17.07 0.93 -4.51
C ASP A 124 15.65 0.39 -4.68
N MET A 125 14.75 1.23 -5.20
CA MET A 125 13.34 0.90 -5.44
C MET A 125 13.03 0.86 -6.95
N SER A 126 14.03 0.78 -7.83
CA SER A 126 13.88 0.85 -9.30
C SER A 126 13.02 -0.26 -9.94
N HIS A 127 12.71 -1.31 -9.18
CA HIS A 127 11.76 -2.37 -9.58
C HIS A 127 10.29 -2.04 -9.23
N LEU A 128 10.05 -0.99 -8.43
CA LEU A 128 8.72 -0.51 -8.04
C LEU A 128 8.33 0.71 -8.88
N ARG A 129 7.01 0.96 -8.97
CA ARG A 129 6.45 2.18 -9.59
C ARG A 129 5.65 3.04 -8.60
N GLY A 130 5.69 2.67 -7.34
CA GLY A 130 5.15 3.40 -6.20
C GLY A 130 5.55 2.69 -4.91
N TYR A 131 5.66 3.43 -3.81
CA TYR A 131 5.78 2.88 -2.46
C TYR A 131 5.48 3.94 -1.39
N TYR A 132 4.81 3.54 -0.32
CA TYR A 132 4.80 4.24 0.96
C TYR A 132 6.13 4.05 1.71
N SER A 133 6.66 5.13 2.28
CA SER A 133 7.82 5.09 3.17
C SER A 133 7.44 5.33 4.62
N ALA A 134 7.57 4.30 5.46
CA ALA A 134 7.49 4.45 6.91
C ALA A 134 8.63 5.33 7.49
N ARG A 135 9.73 5.54 6.75
CA ARG A 135 10.86 6.39 7.18
C ARG A 135 10.54 7.87 7.02
N THR A 136 10.13 8.28 5.82
CA THR A 136 9.88 9.71 5.49
C THR A 136 8.41 10.11 5.64
N ASN A 137 7.54 9.13 5.89
CA ASN A 137 6.08 9.25 5.94
C ASN A 137 5.43 9.78 4.66
N ARG A 138 6.12 9.58 3.53
CA ARG A 138 5.72 10.03 2.19
C ARG A 138 5.38 8.82 1.33
N VAL A 139 4.54 9.02 0.31
CA VAL A 139 4.46 8.08 -0.83
C VAL A 139 5.29 8.66 -1.97
N ALA A 140 6.15 7.83 -2.58
CA ALA A 140 6.73 8.11 -3.88
C ALA A 140 5.90 7.40 -4.96
N LEU A 141 5.56 8.08 -6.04
CA LEU A 141 4.76 7.53 -7.15
C LEU A 141 5.43 7.84 -8.49
N LEU A 142 5.57 6.82 -9.33
CA LEU A 142 5.93 6.97 -10.74
C LEU A 142 4.63 7.01 -11.57
N LEU A 143 4.43 8.13 -12.27
CA LEU A 143 3.21 8.43 -13.04
C LEU A 143 3.16 7.72 -14.40
N ASP A 144 4.33 7.37 -14.94
CA ASP A 144 4.42 6.47 -16.07
C ASP A 144 4.08 5.04 -15.60
N ASP A 145 3.24 4.33 -16.36
CA ASP A 145 2.88 2.93 -16.09
C ASP A 145 3.29 1.95 -17.20
N GLN A 146 4.24 2.33 -18.07
CA GLN A 146 4.88 1.35 -18.95
C GLN A 146 5.41 0.16 -18.12
N PRO A 147 5.24 -1.10 -18.57
CA PRO A 147 5.76 -2.24 -17.85
C PRO A 147 7.27 -2.11 -17.66
N VAL A 148 7.77 -2.43 -16.45
CA VAL A 148 9.22 -2.50 -16.23
C VAL A 148 9.76 -3.58 -17.17
N ALA A 149 10.65 -3.20 -18.08
CA ALA A 149 11.28 -4.13 -19.00
C ALA A 149 12.17 -5.08 -18.20
N THR A 150 11.65 -6.25 -17.88
CA THR A 150 12.43 -7.34 -17.31
C THR A 150 13.48 -7.76 -18.33
N THR A 151 14.74 -7.83 -17.91
CA THR A 151 15.88 -8.20 -18.75
C THR A 151 15.92 -9.70 -19.04
N ALA A 152 14.85 -10.22 -19.62
CA ALA A 152 14.85 -11.53 -20.27
C ALA A 152 15.78 -11.49 -21.49
N HIS A 153 16.71 -12.45 -21.57
CA HIS A 153 17.65 -12.55 -22.69
C HIS A 153 16.91 -12.65 -24.02
N SER A 154 17.36 -11.88 -25.02
CA SER A 154 16.70 -11.78 -26.30
C SER A 154 16.93 -13.02 -27.17
N SER A 155 15.89 -13.84 -27.32
CA SER A 155 15.75 -14.71 -28.47
C SER A 155 15.10 -13.91 -29.61
N ARG A 156 15.89 -13.54 -30.61
CA ARG A 156 15.42 -12.80 -31.79
C ARG A 156 14.48 -13.69 -32.62
N THR A 157 13.23 -13.29 -32.77
CA THR A 157 12.36 -13.75 -33.88
C THR A 157 11.80 -12.53 -34.61
N THR A 158 11.91 -12.56 -35.93
CA THR A 158 11.67 -11.44 -36.83
C THR A 158 10.20 -11.25 -37.20
N GLY A 159 9.79 -9.99 -37.37
CA GLY A 159 8.76 -9.62 -38.35
C GLY A 159 7.31 -9.57 -37.87
N SER A 160 6.86 -8.39 -37.46
CA SER A 160 5.50 -7.91 -37.69
C SER A 160 5.48 -6.40 -37.44
N GLN A 161 4.97 -5.62 -38.41
CA GLN A 161 4.65 -4.22 -38.17
C GLN A 161 3.50 -4.17 -37.16
N ARG A 162 3.69 -3.48 -36.03
CA ARG A 162 2.61 -3.13 -35.11
C ARG A 162 2.32 -1.64 -35.25
N ASP A 163 1.04 -1.30 -35.27
CA ASP A 163 0.56 0.08 -35.33
C ASP A 163 1.22 0.96 -34.26
N ASP A 164 1.77 2.10 -34.70
CA ASP A 164 2.08 3.24 -33.83
C ASP A 164 0.77 3.95 -33.43
N GLN A 165 -0.05 3.28 -32.62
CA GLN A 165 -1.10 3.94 -31.84
C GLN A 165 -0.47 4.50 -30.56
N PRO A 166 -0.65 5.80 -30.24
CA PRO A 166 -0.18 6.32 -28.96
C PRO A 166 -0.88 5.58 -27.83
N VAL A 167 -0.11 4.96 -26.94
CA VAL A 167 -0.64 4.16 -25.83
C VAL A 167 -1.35 5.06 -24.84
N THR A 168 -2.66 5.22 -25.02
CA THR A 168 -3.56 5.79 -24.03
C THR A 168 -3.44 4.94 -22.77
N LEU A 169 -2.96 5.53 -21.68
CA LEU A 169 -2.77 4.86 -20.39
C LEU A 169 -4.10 4.25 -19.93
N GLU A 170 -4.12 2.94 -19.63
CA GLU A 170 -5.27 2.28 -19.00
C GLU A 170 -5.49 2.83 -17.58
N PRO A 171 -6.49 3.72 -17.34
CA PRO A 171 -6.51 4.55 -16.13
C PRO A 171 -6.62 3.73 -14.83
N ARG A 172 -7.17 2.52 -14.92
CA ARG A 172 -7.39 1.60 -13.79
C ARG A 172 -6.09 1.16 -13.11
N ARG A 173 -4.96 1.09 -13.81
CA ARG A 173 -3.71 0.55 -13.24
C ARG A 173 -3.02 1.52 -12.27
N ILE A 174 -3.01 2.81 -12.61
CA ILE A 174 -2.45 3.84 -11.74
C ILE A 174 -3.39 4.14 -10.57
N ASP A 175 -4.70 4.22 -10.79
CA ASP A 175 -5.72 4.38 -9.74
C ASP A 175 -5.60 3.32 -8.64
N ARG A 176 -5.47 2.04 -9.04
CA ARG A 176 -5.20 0.91 -8.16
C ARG A 176 -3.97 1.12 -7.29
N ARG A 177 -2.86 1.60 -7.86
CA ARG A 177 -1.61 1.87 -7.13
C ARG A 177 -1.75 3.05 -6.18
N ILE A 178 -2.38 4.13 -6.61
CA ILE A 178 -2.61 5.33 -5.78
C ILE A 178 -3.40 4.96 -4.53
N SER A 179 -4.52 4.25 -4.71
CA SER A 179 -5.38 3.84 -3.58
C SER A 179 -4.72 2.80 -2.67
N HIS A 180 -3.94 1.86 -3.21
CA HIS A 180 -3.13 0.90 -2.43
C HIS A 180 -2.12 1.60 -1.51
N GLU A 181 -1.28 2.49 -2.05
CA GLU A 181 -0.26 3.21 -1.27
C GLU A 181 -0.90 4.25 -0.31
N ALA A 182 -2.04 4.82 -0.69
CA ALA A 182 -2.84 5.68 0.19
C ALA A 182 -3.35 4.89 1.40
N ALA A 183 -3.89 3.68 1.22
CA ALA A 183 -4.36 2.84 2.31
C ALA A 183 -3.25 2.50 3.33
N HIS A 184 -2.02 2.22 2.87
CA HIS A 184 -0.85 2.10 3.74
C HIS A 184 -0.59 3.41 4.52
N GLN A 185 -0.48 4.54 3.82
CA GLN A 185 -0.16 5.83 4.45
C GLN A 185 -1.25 6.28 5.45
N LEU A 186 -2.51 6.04 5.13
CA LEU A 186 -3.66 6.32 5.99
C LEU A 186 -3.61 5.46 7.25
N ALA A 187 -3.40 4.15 7.13
CA ALA A 187 -3.27 3.25 8.29
C ALA A 187 -2.15 3.68 9.25
N PHE A 188 -0.99 4.12 8.74
CA PHE A 188 0.11 4.61 9.59
C PHE A 188 -0.12 6.01 10.16
N ASN A 189 -0.85 6.89 9.47
CA ASN A 189 -1.11 8.27 9.93
C ASN A 189 -2.33 8.38 10.85
N SER A 190 -3.29 7.46 10.73
CA SER A 190 -4.41 7.31 11.66
C SER A 190 -4.04 6.55 12.93
N ARG A 191 -2.82 5.99 13.02
CA ARG A 191 -2.35 5.08 14.09
C ARG A 191 -3.00 3.69 14.13
N LEU A 192 -3.86 3.34 13.16
CA LEU A 192 -4.30 1.95 12.97
C LEU A 192 -3.10 0.99 12.86
N TYR A 193 -2.00 1.46 12.27
CA TYR A 193 -0.66 0.90 12.38
C TYR A 193 0.34 1.88 13.03
N ARG A 194 1.34 1.34 13.75
CA ARG A 194 2.50 2.10 14.27
C ARG A 194 3.70 1.96 13.34
N ARG A 195 4.21 3.09 12.84
CA ARG A 195 5.41 3.10 11.98
C ARG A 195 6.58 2.42 12.67
N GLY A 196 7.20 1.46 11.99
CA GLY A 196 8.37 0.73 12.46
C GLY A 196 8.06 -0.58 13.18
N VAL A 197 6.80 -0.86 13.50
CA VAL A 197 6.36 -2.22 13.87
C VAL A 197 6.34 -3.09 12.62
N MET A 198 6.81 -4.34 12.76
CA MET A 198 6.68 -5.36 11.73
C MET A 198 5.27 -5.96 11.73
N TYR A 199 4.62 -5.89 10.57
CA TYR A 199 3.32 -6.52 10.29
C TYR A 199 3.52 -7.73 9.35
N PRO A 200 2.76 -8.83 9.52
CA PRO A 200 2.72 -9.89 8.53
C PRO A 200 2.03 -9.41 7.25
N LEU A 201 2.36 -10.06 6.12
CA LEU A 201 1.90 -9.69 4.79
C LEU A 201 0.36 -9.63 4.68
N TRP A 202 -0.34 -10.58 5.31
CA TRP A 202 -1.80 -10.57 5.30
C TRP A 202 -2.41 -9.35 6.00
N ALA A 203 -1.72 -8.76 6.98
CA ALA A 203 -2.21 -7.57 7.65
C ALA A 203 -1.94 -6.35 6.76
N GLY A 204 -0.67 -6.05 6.46
CA GLY A 204 -0.27 -4.85 5.72
C GLY A 204 -0.80 -4.82 4.28
N GLU A 205 -0.41 -5.79 3.46
CA GLU A 205 -0.82 -5.87 2.05
C GLU A 205 -2.30 -6.26 1.93
N GLY A 206 -2.82 -7.07 2.87
CA GLY A 206 -4.23 -7.46 2.88
C GLY A 206 -5.17 -6.29 3.18
N LEU A 207 -4.77 -5.35 4.05
CA LEU A 207 -5.49 -4.09 4.21
C LEU A 207 -5.44 -3.29 2.90
N ALA A 208 -4.26 -3.04 2.34
CA ALA A 208 -4.11 -2.15 1.17
C ALA A 208 -4.83 -2.69 -0.07
N THR A 209 -4.80 -4.01 -0.30
CA THR A 209 -5.53 -4.66 -1.40
C THR A 209 -7.06 -4.57 -1.28
N ASN A 210 -7.62 -4.34 -0.09
CA ASN A 210 -9.06 -4.08 0.06
C ASN A 210 -9.46 -2.65 -0.35
N PHE A 211 -8.50 -1.74 -0.57
CA PHE A 211 -8.72 -0.38 -1.07
C PHE A 211 -8.28 -0.17 -2.52
N GLU A 212 -7.82 -1.22 -3.22
CA GLU A 212 -7.40 -1.12 -4.61
C GLU A 212 -8.56 -0.73 -5.55
N ARG A 213 -8.48 0.48 -6.12
CA ARG A 213 -9.49 1.03 -7.02
C ARG A 213 -9.45 0.41 -8.42
N ILE A 214 -10.23 -0.67 -8.61
CA ILE A 214 -10.45 -1.34 -9.90
C ILE A 214 -11.69 -0.79 -10.65
N THR A 215 -12.65 -0.25 -9.89
CA THR A 215 -13.91 0.32 -10.38
C THR A 215 -14.14 1.71 -9.79
N THR A 216 -15.23 2.38 -10.18
CA THR A 216 -15.62 3.70 -9.63
C THR A 216 -16.51 3.61 -8.38
N GLY A 217 -16.73 2.41 -7.86
CA GLY A 217 -17.51 2.18 -6.63
C GLY A 217 -16.74 2.50 -5.35
N PRO A 218 -17.39 2.37 -4.18
CA PRO A 218 -16.76 2.55 -2.88
C PRO A 218 -15.72 1.44 -2.59
N LEU A 219 -14.71 1.79 -1.80
CA LEU A 219 -13.55 0.98 -1.48
C LEU A 219 -13.61 0.42 -0.05
N GLY A 220 -12.79 -0.58 0.23
CA GLY A 220 -12.63 -1.18 1.55
C GLY A 220 -13.29 -2.56 1.73
N PRO A 221 -13.06 -3.24 2.87
CA PRO A 221 -13.30 -4.68 3.00
C PRO A 221 -14.77 -5.14 2.94
N MET A 222 -15.73 -4.22 3.02
CA MET A 222 -17.16 -4.53 2.80
C MET A 222 -17.42 -4.91 1.33
N TYR A 223 -16.72 -4.26 0.40
CA TYR A 223 -16.91 -4.39 -1.03
C TYR A 223 -16.01 -5.49 -1.61
N ASP A 224 -16.27 -5.87 -2.86
CA ASP A 224 -15.46 -6.87 -3.55
C ASP A 224 -14.35 -6.21 -4.38
N ASN A 225 -13.22 -6.91 -4.52
CA ASN A 225 -12.14 -6.52 -5.43
C ASN A 225 -12.04 -7.59 -6.53
N PRO A 226 -12.61 -7.37 -7.73
CA PRO A 226 -12.78 -8.42 -8.72
C PRO A 226 -11.45 -9.02 -9.20
N ASP A 227 -10.38 -8.23 -9.28
CA ASP A 227 -9.04 -8.73 -9.64
C ASP A 227 -8.48 -9.70 -8.59
N ARG A 228 -8.70 -9.40 -7.30
CA ARG A 228 -8.22 -10.22 -6.18
C ARG A 228 -9.11 -11.42 -5.92
N HIS A 229 -10.42 -11.25 -6.10
CA HIS A 229 -11.43 -12.30 -6.03
C HIS A 229 -11.18 -13.36 -7.10
N ALA A 230 -11.15 -12.98 -8.38
CA ALA A 230 -10.89 -13.91 -9.48
C ALA A 230 -9.56 -14.65 -9.33
N ARG A 231 -8.51 -13.98 -8.80
CA ARG A 231 -7.24 -14.64 -8.50
C ARG A 231 -7.32 -15.59 -7.30
N LEU A 232 -8.06 -15.24 -6.24
CA LEU A 232 -8.26 -16.14 -5.09
C LEU A 232 -9.00 -17.41 -5.52
N VAL A 233 -10.03 -17.29 -6.36
CA VAL A 233 -10.75 -18.42 -6.95
C VAL A 233 -9.80 -19.31 -7.77
N GLN A 234 -8.89 -18.75 -8.58
CA GLN A 234 -7.84 -19.51 -9.26
C GLN A 234 -6.85 -20.20 -8.30
N VAL A 235 -6.56 -19.61 -7.14
CA VAL A 235 -5.69 -20.18 -6.10
C VAL A 235 -6.37 -21.36 -5.42
N VAL A 236 -7.66 -21.22 -5.08
CA VAL A 236 -8.51 -22.27 -4.48
C VAL A 236 -8.70 -23.43 -5.45
N ARG A 237 -9.27 -23.19 -6.64
CA ARG A 237 -9.50 -24.21 -7.68
C ARG A 237 -8.22 -24.93 -8.12
N GLY A 238 -7.07 -24.26 -8.01
CA GLY A 238 -5.75 -24.83 -8.29
C GLY A 238 -5.08 -25.56 -7.13
N GLY A 239 -5.70 -25.67 -5.95
CA GLY A 239 -5.11 -26.31 -4.77
C GLY A 239 -3.89 -25.58 -4.18
N ARG A 240 -3.73 -24.28 -4.46
CA ARG A 240 -2.54 -23.47 -4.11
C ARG A 240 -2.72 -22.62 -2.85
N LEU A 241 -3.89 -22.65 -2.21
CA LEU A 241 -4.19 -21.83 -1.02
C LEU A 241 -3.24 -22.17 0.14
N MET A 242 -2.48 -21.20 0.63
CA MET A 242 -1.50 -21.43 1.69
C MET A 242 -2.20 -21.54 3.05
N ARG A 243 -1.97 -22.64 3.77
CA ARG A 243 -2.55 -22.86 5.11
C ARG A 243 -2.13 -21.76 6.09
N LEU A 244 -3.05 -21.29 6.93
CA LEU A 244 -2.85 -20.15 7.82
C LEU A 244 -1.70 -20.34 8.82
N HIS A 245 -1.38 -21.58 9.20
CA HIS A 245 -0.22 -21.87 10.05
C HIS A 245 1.10 -21.33 9.49
N ARG A 246 1.21 -21.16 8.17
CA ARG A 246 2.36 -20.51 7.51
C ARG A 246 2.03 -19.05 7.20
N PHE A 247 0.91 -18.81 6.53
CA PHE A 247 0.54 -17.52 5.95
C PHE A 247 0.34 -16.41 7.00
N ALA A 248 -0.26 -16.71 8.15
CA ALA A 248 -0.53 -15.73 9.21
C ALA A 248 0.74 -15.07 9.79
N SER A 249 1.89 -15.73 9.66
CA SER A 249 3.21 -15.28 10.14
C SER A 249 4.19 -14.92 9.02
N MET A 250 3.74 -14.85 7.77
CA MET A 250 4.59 -14.61 6.60
C MET A 250 4.91 -13.12 6.45
N VAL A 251 6.20 -12.77 6.35
CA VAL A 251 6.70 -11.37 6.18
C VAL A 251 7.54 -11.16 4.91
N ARG A 252 7.83 -12.23 4.17
CA ARG A 252 8.55 -12.17 2.89
C ARG A 252 7.67 -12.72 1.80
N LEU A 253 7.67 -12.03 0.65
CA LEU A 253 7.09 -12.54 -0.59
C LEU A 253 7.97 -13.67 -1.17
N PRO A 254 7.38 -14.60 -1.94
CA PRO A 254 8.16 -15.53 -2.77
C PRO A 254 8.84 -14.78 -3.93
N GLU A 255 9.89 -15.37 -4.50
CA GLU A 255 10.63 -14.78 -5.63
C GLU A 255 9.85 -14.89 -6.96
N ASN A 256 8.98 -15.89 -7.10
CA ASN A 256 8.16 -16.08 -8.30
C ASN A 256 7.00 -15.08 -8.34
N HIS A 257 6.93 -14.26 -9.39
CA HIS A 257 5.86 -13.29 -9.66
C HIS A 257 4.44 -13.88 -9.50
N ASP A 258 4.16 -15.06 -10.05
CA ASP A 258 2.81 -15.62 -9.97
C ASP A 258 2.42 -16.02 -8.54
N ALA A 259 3.39 -16.48 -7.76
CA ALA A 259 3.21 -16.76 -6.34
C ALA A 259 3.12 -15.47 -5.51
N VAL A 260 3.74 -14.36 -5.94
CA VAL A 260 3.50 -13.02 -5.35
C VAL A 260 2.04 -12.62 -5.56
N VAL A 261 1.54 -12.73 -6.80
CA VAL A 261 0.15 -12.41 -7.15
C VAL A 261 -0.85 -13.28 -6.37
N ASP A 262 -0.55 -14.57 -6.16
CA ASP A 262 -1.30 -15.46 -5.26
C ASP A 262 -1.31 -14.96 -3.81
N CYS A 263 -0.14 -14.60 -3.26
CA CYS A 263 -0.01 -14.11 -1.89
C CYS A 263 -0.82 -12.85 -1.66
N TYR A 264 -0.85 -11.91 -2.61
CA TYR A 264 -1.70 -10.72 -2.51
C TYR A 264 -3.20 -11.04 -2.58
N ALA A 265 -3.62 -11.97 -3.44
CA ALA A 265 -5.03 -12.38 -3.52
C ALA A 265 -5.49 -13.08 -2.22
N GLN A 266 -4.62 -13.91 -1.63
CA GLN A 266 -4.88 -14.53 -0.34
C GLN A 266 -4.82 -13.52 0.82
N ALA A 267 -3.96 -12.50 0.75
CA ALA A 267 -3.89 -11.42 1.74
C ALA A 267 -5.18 -10.61 1.77
N TRP A 268 -5.65 -10.19 0.58
CA TRP A 268 -6.96 -9.55 0.38
C TRP A 268 -8.08 -10.38 1.02
N GLY A 269 -8.16 -11.66 0.64
CA GLY A 269 -9.20 -12.58 1.09
C GLY A 269 -9.17 -12.81 2.60
N LEU A 270 -8.00 -13.03 3.20
CA LEU A 270 -7.88 -13.23 4.64
C LEU A 270 -8.24 -11.96 5.42
N PHE A 271 -7.76 -10.78 5.00
CA PHE A 271 -8.11 -9.54 5.67
C PHE A 271 -9.62 -9.27 5.60
N ARG A 272 -10.23 -9.48 4.41
CA ARG A 272 -11.67 -9.36 4.18
C ARG A 272 -12.47 -10.34 5.05
N PHE A 273 -12.08 -11.61 5.07
CA PHE A 273 -12.70 -12.64 5.90
C PHE A 273 -12.67 -12.27 7.39
N LEU A 274 -11.52 -11.85 7.92
CA LEU A 274 -11.39 -11.44 9.32
C LEU A 274 -12.18 -10.16 9.63
N TYR A 275 -12.23 -9.22 8.69
CA TYR A 275 -13.02 -7.98 8.86
C TYR A 275 -14.53 -8.25 8.92
N LEU A 276 -15.03 -9.16 8.09
CA LEU A 276 -16.46 -9.51 8.01
C LEU A 276 -16.90 -10.44 9.14
N HIS A 277 -16.12 -11.48 9.45
CA HIS A 277 -16.54 -12.57 10.36
C HIS A 277 -15.93 -12.47 11.76
N TYR A 278 -14.81 -11.77 11.92
CA TYR A 278 -14.12 -11.57 13.21
C TYR A 278 -13.86 -10.08 13.56
N PRO A 279 -14.88 -9.17 13.47
CA PRO A 279 -14.74 -7.73 13.72
C PRO A 279 -13.91 -7.32 14.95
N LYS A 280 -14.21 -7.92 16.10
CA LYS A 280 -13.66 -7.51 17.40
C LYS A 280 -12.23 -8.02 17.57
N GLN A 281 -11.97 -9.24 17.10
CA GLN A 281 -10.66 -9.86 17.09
C GLN A 281 -9.70 -9.13 16.15
N LEU A 282 -10.18 -8.71 14.96
CA LEU A 282 -9.36 -7.91 14.05
C LEU A 282 -9.01 -6.56 14.68
N SER A 283 -9.99 -5.85 15.27
CA SER A 283 -9.72 -4.58 15.96
C SER A 283 -8.71 -4.75 17.10
N ALA A 284 -8.90 -5.76 17.96
CA ALA A 284 -7.97 -6.07 19.05
C ALA A 284 -6.57 -6.45 18.55
N TYR A 285 -6.46 -7.25 17.49
CA TYR A 285 -5.19 -7.60 16.86
C TYR A 285 -4.45 -6.37 16.35
N LEU A 286 -5.15 -5.46 15.66
CA LEU A 286 -4.57 -4.25 15.11
C LEU A 286 -4.08 -3.30 16.22
N ALA A 287 -4.90 -3.08 17.25
CA ALA A 287 -4.52 -2.28 18.42
C ALA A 287 -3.32 -2.89 19.18
N ALA A 288 -3.30 -4.20 19.41
CA ALA A 288 -2.18 -4.88 20.07
C ALA A 288 -0.89 -4.82 19.23
N ALA A 289 -1.01 -4.98 17.90
CA ALA A 289 0.13 -4.84 17.00
C ALA A 289 0.65 -3.40 16.97
N ALA A 290 -0.22 -2.39 16.88
CA ALA A 290 0.17 -0.98 16.94
C ALA A 290 0.84 -0.61 18.28
N ASN A 291 0.47 -1.24 19.38
CA ASN A 291 1.12 -1.03 20.69
C ASN A 291 2.41 -1.85 20.90
N THR A 292 2.81 -2.71 19.95
CA THR A 292 4.10 -3.44 20.01
C THR A 292 5.27 -2.48 19.78
N GLU A 293 6.47 -2.80 20.31
CA GLU A 293 7.66 -1.98 20.05
C GLU A 293 8.13 -2.06 18.58
N PRO A 294 8.67 -0.95 18.01
CA PRO A 294 9.23 -0.94 16.67
C PRO A 294 10.44 -1.85 16.55
N GLY A 295 10.49 -2.65 15.49
CA GLY A 295 11.60 -3.57 15.25
C GLY A 295 11.20 -4.81 14.45
N TRP A 296 12.18 -5.69 14.30
CA TRP A 296 11.98 -7.04 13.78
C TRP A 296 11.20 -7.88 14.79
N ARG A 297 10.29 -8.73 14.31
CA ARG A 297 9.53 -9.69 15.13
C ARG A 297 9.75 -11.09 14.61
N ALA A 298 9.86 -12.06 15.52
CA ALA A 298 10.05 -13.46 15.14
C ALA A 298 8.77 -14.05 14.53
N THR A 299 8.93 -15.01 13.62
CA THR A 299 7.79 -15.77 13.04
C THR A 299 6.92 -16.43 14.12
N GLY A 300 7.52 -16.82 15.26
CA GLY A 300 6.80 -17.31 16.43
C GLY A 300 5.93 -16.24 17.08
N GLU A 301 6.47 -15.04 17.35
CA GLU A 301 5.74 -13.91 17.95
C GLU A 301 4.58 -13.43 17.10
N LEU A 302 4.77 -13.36 15.77
CA LEU A 302 3.70 -13.00 14.82
C LEU A 302 2.57 -14.04 14.83
N ARG A 303 2.92 -15.32 15.00
CA ARG A 303 1.97 -16.42 15.09
C ARG A 303 1.23 -16.45 16.42
N SER A 304 1.92 -16.23 17.54
CA SER A 304 1.30 -16.10 18.86
C SER A 304 0.30 -14.95 18.86
N ALA A 305 0.71 -13.74 18.46
CA ALA A 305 -0.19 -12.59 18.41
C ALA A 305 -1.43 -12.82 17.53
N PHE A 306 -1.33 -13.62 16.47
CA PHE A 306 -2.47 -14.05 15.66
C PHE A 306 -3.37 -15.05 16.40
N ILE A 307 -2.79 -16.05 17.07
CA ILE A 307 -3.54 -17.03 17.90
C ILE A 307 -4.23 -16.34 19.09
N ASP A 308 -3.54 -15.40 19.74
CA ASP A 308 -4.04 -14.69 20.92
C ASP A 308 -5.28 -13.85 20.58
N ALA A 309 -5.34 -13.29 19.35
CA ALA A 309 -6.49 -12.51 18.88
C ALA A 309 -7.62 -13.36 18.28
N PHE A 310 -7.31 -14.33 17.43
CA PHE A 310 -8.31 -15.08 16.64
C PHE A 310 -8.61 -16.50 17.16
N GLY A 311 -7.90 -16.95 18.19
CA GLY A 311 -7.98 -18.31 18.72
C GLY A 311 -7.13 -19.33 17.94
N PRO A 312 -7.32 -20.63 18.20
CA PRO A 312 -6.52 -21.69 17.59
C PRO A 312 -6.57 -21.66 16.06
N ILE A 313 -5.40 -21.71 15.41
CA ILE A 313 -5.27 -21.61 13.95
C ILE A 313 -6.04 -22.71 13.21
N GLY A 314 -6.11 -23.95 13.70
CA GLY A 314 -6.75 -25.07 12.99
C GLY A 314 -8.22 -24.81 12.62
N PRO A 315 -9.11 -24.50 13.59
CA PRO A 315 -10.48 -24.09 13.33
C PRO A 315 -10.61 -22.88 12.39
N LEU A 316 -9.76 -21.86 12.54
CA LEU A 316 -9.79 -20.64 11.72
C LEU A 316 -9.34 -20.90 10.27
N ASP A 317 -8.29 -21.70 10.08
CA ASP A 317 -7.77 -22.15 8.78
C ASP A 317 -8.85 -22.95 8.03
N ALA A 318 -9.58 -23.83 8.73
CA ALA A 318 -10.71 -24.56 8.18
C ALA A 318 -11.91 -23.64 7.84
N ALA A 319 -12.18 -22.61 8.65
CA ALA A 319 -13.24 -21.64 8.39
C ALA A 319 -12.91 -20.73 7.18
N PHE A 320 -11.66 -20.23 7.10
CA PHE A 320 -11.17 -19.45 5.98
C PHE A 320 -11.15 -20.25 4.68
N THR A 321 -10.70 -21.52 4.73
CA THR A 321 -10.72 -22.42 3.56
C THR A 321 -12.15 -22.57 3.03
N ARG A 322 -13.13 -22.95 3.88
CA ARG A 322 -14.54 -23.07 3.46
C ARG A 322 -15.13 -21.76 2.92
N TRP A 323 -14.74 -20.61 3.47
CA TRP A 323 -15.19 -19.32 2.95
C TRP A 323 -14.63 -19.04 1.54
N ALA A 324 -13.36 -19.38 1.31
CA ALA A 324 -12.72 -19.23 0.01
C ALA A 324 -13.25 -20.26 -1.03
N ASP A 325 -13.58 -21.48 -0.58
CA ASP A 325 -14.27 -22.49 -1.39
C ASP A 325 -15.67 -22.00 -1.82
N ASN A 326 -16.47 -21.48 -0.88
CA ASN A 326 -17.82 -20.95 -1.18
C ASN A 326 -17.79 -19.76 -2.16
N LEU A 327 -16.75 -18.92 -2.15
CA LEU A 327 -16.54 -17.90 -3.18
C LEU A 327 -16.29 -18.56 -4.54
N ALA A 328 -15.40 -19.55 -4.59
CA ALA A 328 -15.08 -20.30 -5.80
C ALA A 328 -16.21 -21.18 -6.34
N ASP A 329 -17.25 -21.47 -5.54
CA ASP A 329 -18.46 -22.18 -5.99
C ASP A 329 -19.58 -21.21 -6.46
N SER A 330 -19.44 -19.91 -6.18
CA SER A 330 -20.42 -18.88 -6.55
C SER A 330 -20.12 -18.17 -7.89
N ASP A 331 -18.95 -18.43 -8.47
CA ASP A 331 -18.37 -17.81 -9.69
C ASP A 331 -18.38 -18.74 -10.93
#